data_AF-A0A2V6KB56-F1
#
_entry.id   AF-A0A2V6KB56-F1
#
_cell.length_a   1.000
_cell.length_b   1.000
_cell.length_c   1.000
_cell.angle_alpha   90.00
_cell.angle_beta   90.00
_cell.angle_gamma   90.00
#
_symmetry.space_group_name_H-M   'P 1'
#
loop_
_entity.id
_entity.type
_entity.pdbx_description
1 polymer ?
#
loop_
_entity_poly.entity_id
_entity_poly.type
_entity_poly.pdbx_seq_one_letter_code
_entity_poly.pdbx_strand_id
1 'polypeptide(L)'
;MSNEDRLKDCLGLMQSLMQYRQEPIYGQLRRVWERYSMLHVDVLLLVYHFAKNCVGHIVEIGAFLGGSTLAAALGVRDSGRDKALIAIEPGGKLKHERLGTKNILRDLERNLAKHGICE
;
A
#
# COMPACT_ATOMS: atom_id res chain seq x y z
N MET A 1 15.38 -20.00 12.92
CA MET A 1 14.81 -20.29 11.59
C MET A 1 15.85 -20.97 10.76
N SER A 2 15.56 -22.14 10.21
CA SER A 2 16.46 -22.81 9.27
C SER A 2 16.40 -22.14 7.90
N ASN A 3 17.37 -22.43 7.02
CA ASN A 3 17.32 -21.96 5.63
C ASN A 3 16.14 -22.56 4.85
N GLU A 4 15.72 -23.77 5.19
CA GLU A 4 14.56 -24.42 4.60
C GLU A 4 13.26 -23.69 4.96
N ASP A 5 13.12 -23.27 6.22
CA ASP A 5 11.96 -22.48 6.66
C ASP A 5 11.86 -21.16 5.89
N ARG A 6 12.98 -20.44 5.76
CA ARG A 6 13.04 -19.18 4.98
C ARG A 6 12.65 -19.38 3.53
N LEU A 7 13.12 -20.44 2.90
CA LEU A 7 12.79 -20.74 1.51
C LEU A 7 11.29 -21.04 1.37
N LYS A 8 10.73 -21.81 2.29
CA LYS A 8 9.31 -22.13 2.33
C LYS A 8 8.45 -20.86 2.49
N ASP A 9 8.84 -19.96 3.39
CA ASP A 9 8.15 -18.67 3.58
C ASP A 9 8.20 -17.81 2.32
N CYS A 10 9.37 -17.72 1.67
CA CYS A 10 9.51 -16.99 0.41
C CYS A 10 8.61 -17.56 -0.69
N LEU A 11 8.58 -18.89 -0.86
CA LEU A 11 7.74 -19.55 -1.86
C LEU A 11 6.25 -19.37 -1.55
N GLY A 12 5.86 -19.48 -0.28
CA GLY A 12 4.49 -19.22 0.17
C GLY A 12 4.05 -17.79 -0.10
N LEU A 13 4.93 -16.80 0.13
CA LEU A 13 4.68 -15.41 -0.21
C LEU A 13 4.50 -15.23 -1.73
N MET A 14 5.40 -15.77 -2.55
CA MET A 14 5.28 -15.69 -4.01
C MET A 14 3.96 -16.28 -4.50
N GLN A 15 3.57 -17.45 -3.99
CA GLN A 15 2.30 -18.09 -4.33
C GLN A 15 1.10 -17.21 -3.94
N SER A 16 1.13 -16.61 -2.75
CA SER A 16 0.06 -15.71 -2.28
C SER A 16 -0.08 -14.48 -3.18
N LEU A 17 1.05 -13.87 -3.59
CA LEU A 17 1.02 -12.73 -4.52
C LEU A 17 0.46 -13.11 -5.89
N MET A 18 0.78 -14.30 -6.39
CA MET A 18 0.20 -14.81 -7.64
C MET A 18 -1.31 -15.02 -7.53
N GLN A 19 -1.80 -15.50 -6.39
CA GLN A 19 -3.23 -15.68 -6.15
C GLN A 19 -3.98 -14.33 -6.16
N TYR A 20 -3.46 -13.31 -5.47
CA TYR A 20 -4.12 -12.00 -5.46
C TYR A 20 -4.29 -11.37 -6.85
N ARG A 21 -3.42 -11.69 -7.81
CA ARG A 21 -3.57 -11.21 -9.21
C ARG A 21 -4.86 -11.70 -9.89
N GLN A 22 -5.42 -12.80 -9.41
CA GLN A 22 -6.70 -13.36 -9.88
C GLN A 22 -7.90 -12.87 -9.05
N GLU A 23 -7.66 -12.09 -7.99
CA GLU A 23 -8.68 -11.59 -7.09
C GLU A 23 -9.05 -10.12 -7.39
N PRO A 24 -10.23 -9.65 -6.97
CA PRO A 24 -10.66 -8.27 -7.18
C PRO A 24 -9.70 -7.21 -6.62
N ILE A 25 -8.92 -7.54 -5.58
CA ILE A 25 -7.95 -6.63 -4.98
C ILE A 25 -6.90 -6.16 -5.99
N TYR A 26 -6.47 -7.01 -6.93
CA TYR A 26 -5.53 -6.61 -7.97
C TYR A 26 -6.10 -5.50 -8.84
N GLY A 27 -7.37 -5.60 -9.25
CA GLY A 27 -8.04 -4.55 -10.01
C GLY A 27 -8.22 -3.24 -9.22
N GLN A 28 -8.36 -3.31 -7.90
CA GLN A 28 -8.37 -2.12 -7.03
C GLN A 28 -6.98 -1.48 -6.98
N LEU A 29 -5.93 -2.26 -6.69
CA LEU A 29 -4.56 -1.77 -6.57
C LEU A 29 -3.96 -1.32 -7.91
N ARG A 30 -4.40 -1.88 -9.04
CA ARG A 30 -4.09 -1.38 -10.39
C ARG A 30 -4.53 0.08 -10.55
N ARG A 31 -5.77 0.40 -10.16
CA ARG A 31 -6.31 1.77 -10.22
C ARG A 31 -5.58 2.73 -9.29
N VAL A 32 -5.18 2.24 -8.11
CA VAL A 32 -4.34 3.00 -7.16
C VAL A 32 -2.97 3.28 -7.78
N TRP A 33 -2.33 2.26 -8.38
CA TRP A 33 -1.04 2.38 -9.03
C TRP A 33 -1.02 3.45 -10.12
N GLU A 34 -2.00 3.39 -11.03
CA GLU A 34 -2.12 4.30 -12.17
C GLU A 34 -2.22 5.77 -11.73
N ARG A 35 -2.82 6.04 -10.58
CA ARG A 35 -3.15 7.40 -10.13
C ARG A 35 -2.24 7.97 -9.05
N TYR A 36 -1.70 7.13 -8.16
CA TYR A 36 -1.13 7.60 -6.89
C TYR A 36 0.24 6.99 -6.55
N SER A 37 0.75 6.03 -7.32
CA SER A 37 1.96 5.29 -6.93
C SER A 37 3.08 5.32 -7.97
N MET A 38 4.31 5.53 -7.50
CA MET A 38 5.53 5.22 -8.25
C MET A 38 5.95 3.75 -8.11
N LEU A 39 5.44 3.04 -7.11
CA LEU A 39 5.71 1.61 -6.88
C LEU A 39 4.90 0.75 -7.83
N HIS A 40 5.49 -0.31 -8.38
CA HIS A 40 4.76 -1.27 -9.22
C HIS A 40 3.57 -1.91 -8.48
N VAL A 41 2.53 -2.32 -9.21
CA VAL A 41 1.33 -2.93 -8.59
C VAL A 41 1.65 -4.15 -7.73
N ASP A 42 2.65 -4.95 -8.09
CA ASP A 42 3.06 -6.10 -7.28
C ASP A 42 3.66 -5.70 -5.92
N VAL A 43 4.33 -4.54 -5.87
CA VAL A 43 4.82 -3.99 -4.61
C VAL A 43 3.64 -3.51 -3.77
N LEU A 44 2.61 -2.92 -4.39
CA LEU A 44 1.37 -2.57 -3.69
C LEU A 44 0.64 -3.81 -3.15
N LEU A 45 0.59 -4.90 -3.93
CA LEU A 45 0.06 -6.19 -3.47
C LEU A 45 0.83 -6.74 -2.27
N LEU A 46 2.15 -6.61 -2.29
CA LEU A 46 3.01 -7.02 -1.17
C LEU A 46 2.73 -6.18 0.08
N VAL A 47 2.60 -4.86 -0.07
CA VAL A 47 2.23 -3.95 1.03
C VAL A 47 0.84 -4.31 1.59
N TYR A 48 -0.15 -4.54 0.72
CA TYR A 48 -1.47 -5.04 1.11
C TYR A 48 -1.37 -6.35 1.90
N HIS A 49 -0.60 -7.31 1.42
CA HIS A 49 -0.43 -8.61 2.07
C HIS A 49 0.16 -8.47 3.47
N PHE A 50 1.23 -7.68 3.62
CA PHE A 50 1.84 -7.46 4.93
C PHE A 50 0.89 -6.72 5.87
N ALA A 51 0.21 -5.68 5.39
CA ALA A 51 -0.75 -4.93 6.19
C ALA A 51 -1.94 -5.80 6.64
N LYS A 52 -2.39 -6.72 5.79
CA LYS A 52 -3.45 -7.68 6.12
C LYS A 52 -3.01 -8.66 7.20
N ASN A 53 -1.82 -9.24 7.06
CA ASN A 53 -1.37 -10.35 7.90
C ASN A 53 -0.56 -9.96 9.13
N CYS A 54 -0.02 -8.73 9.21
CA CYS A 54 0.71 -8.29 10.40
C CYS A 54 -0.19 -8.23 11.63
N VAL A 55 0.39 -8.41 12.81
CA VAL A 55 -0.36 -8.34 14.08
C VAL A 55 -0.44 -6.89 14.58
N GLY A 56 0.64 -6.13 14.45
CA GLY A 56 0.76 -4.78 15.03
C GLY A 56 0.35 -3.64 14.10
N HIS A 57 0.52 -2.42 14.62
CA HIS A 57 0.36 -1.16 13.89
C HIS A 57 1.42 -0.98 12.80
N ILE A 58 1.12 -0.10 11.85
CA ILE A 58 1.93 0.13 10.66
C ILE A 58 2.38 1.58 10.62
N VAL A 59 3.66 1.81 10.34
CA VAL A 59 4.21 3.13 10.06
C VAL A 59 4.80 3.12 8.65
N GLU A 60 4.44 4.13 7.87
CA GLU A 60 4.98 4.40 6.54
C GLU A 60 5.72 5.74 6.54
N ILE A 61 6.90 5.77 5.93
CA ILE A 61 7.71 6.98 5.76
C ILE A 61 7.88 7.24 4.27
N GLY A 62 7.46 8.42 3.81
CA GLY A 62 7.44 8.79 2.39
C GLY A 62 6.17 8.32 1.67
N ALA A 63 5.00 8.66 2.23
CA ALA A 63 3.71 8.26 1.67
C ALA A 63 3.40 8.90 0.29
N PHE A 64 4.02 10.05 0.00
CA PHE A 64 3.85 10.80 -1.24
C PHE A 64 2.36 11.04 -1.58
N LEU A 65 1.84 10.53 -2.70
CA LEU A 65 0.43 10.69 -3.09
C LEU A 65 -0.50 9.61 -2.51
N GLY A 66 0.03 8.68 -1.70
CA GLY A 66 -0.72 7.70 -0.92
C GLY A 66 -0.89 6.33 -1.58
N GLY A 67 -0.13 6.00 -2.63
CA GLY A 67 -0.27 4.71 -3.32
C GLY A 67 -0.09 3.49 -2.40
N SER A 68 1.03 3.44 -1.67
CA SER A 68 1.32 2.41 -0.66
C SER A 68 0.45 2.55 0.58
N THR A 69 0.16 3.78 1.03
CA THR A 69 -0.77 4.03 2.15
C THR A 69 -2.15 3.44 1.89
N LEU A 70 -2.71 3.67 0.69
CA LEU A 70 -3.99 3.09 0.28
C LEU A 70 -3.93 1.57 0.24
N ALA A 71 -2.85 1.00 -0.28
CA ALA A 71 -2.67 -0.46 -0.28
C ALA A 71 -2.63 -1.05 1.14
N ALA A 72 -1.90 -0.40 2.05
CA ALA A 72 -1.84 -0.79 3.45
C ALA A 72 -3.21 -0.65 4.12
N ALA A 73 -3.92 0.45 3.90
CA ALA A 73 -5.25 0.69 4.47
C ALA A 73 -6.27 -0.35 4.02
N LEU A 74 -6.24 -0.75 2.75
CA LEU A 74 -7.04 -1.87 2.25
C LEU A 74 -6.70 -3.18 2.96
N GLY A 75 -5.40 -3.44 3.18
CA GLY A 75 -4.93 -4.62 3.92
C GLY A 75 -5.41 -4.61 5.38
N VAL A 76 -5.28 -3.48 6.07
CA VAL A 76 -5.79 -3.29 7.44
C VAL A 76 -7.29 -3.58 7.50
N ARG A 77 -8.08 -2.98 6.60
CA ARG A 77 -9.53 -3.20 6.55
C ARG A 77 -9.87 -4.69 6.35
N ASP A 78 -9.22 -5.34 5.39
CA ASP A 78 -9.47 -6.75 5.06
C ASP A 78 -8.90 -7.72 6.10
N SER A 79 -8.09 -7.24 7.06
CA SER A 79 -7.60 -8.06 8.16
C SER A 79 -8.67 -8.34 9.23
N GLY A 80 -9.73 -7.54 9.27
CA GLY A 80 -10.75 -7.59 10.31
C GLY A 80 -10.25 -7.23 11.72
N ARG A 81 -9.04 -6.66 11.82
CA ARG A 81 -8.44 -6.24 13.09
C ARG A 81 -8.33 -4.72 13.14
N ASP A 82 -8.47 -4.17 14.33
CA ASP A 82 -8.21 -2.75 14.58
C ASP A 82 -6.69 -2.51 14.63
N LYS A 83 -6.16 -1.77 13.64
CA LYS A 83 -4.74 -1.44 13.52
C LYS A 83 -4.60 0.03 13.15
N ALA A 84 -3.79 0.77 13.91
CA ALA A 84 -3.33 2.07 13.48
C ALA A 84 -2.42 1.95 12.23
N LEU A 85 -2.64 2.85 11.27
CA LEU A 85 -1.77 3.10 10.13
C LEU A 85 -1.35 4.57 10.18
N ILE A 86 -0.05 4.81 10.37
CA ILE A 86 0.52 6.15 10.46
C ILE A 86 1.36 6.39 9.21
N ALA A 87 0.99 7.40 8.43
CA ALA A 87 1.74 7.84 7.26
C ALA A 87 2.49 9.13 7.58
N ILE A 88 3.79 9.16 7.28
CA ILE A 88 4.67 10.32 7.47
C ILE A 88 5.14 10.80 6.12
N GLU A 89 4.92 12.08 5.82
CA GLU A 89 5.30 12.71 4.56
C GLU A 89 5.79 14.14 4.80
N PRO A 90 7.02 14.50 4.39
CA PRO A 90 7.54 15.86 4.54
C PRO A 90 6.80 16.91 3.70
N GLY A 91 6.03 16.49 2.69
CA GLY A 91 5.26 17.38 1.83
C GLY A 91 6.13 18.00 0.73
N GLY A 92 5.77 19.21 0.29
CA GLY A 92 6.49 19.90 -0.78
C GLY A 92 5.89 19.68 -2.18
N LYS A 93 6.71 19.85 -3.22
CA LYS A 93 6.28 19.78 -4.62
C LYS A 93 7.16 18.81 -5.40
N LEU A 94 6.56 18.09 -6.35
CA LEU A 94 7.28 17.21 -7.26
C LEU A 94 6.85 17.49 -8.70
N LYS A 95 7.82 17.75 -9.58
CA LYS A 95 7.57 17.76 -11.03
C LYS A 95 7.76 16.33 -11.54
N HIS A 96 6.68 15.73 -12.02
CA HIS A 96 6.68 14.39 -12.58
C HIS A 96 5.60 14.32 -13.67
N GLU A 97 5.85 13.59 -14.75
CA GLU A 97 4.96 13.50 -15.92
C GLU A 97 3.54 13.02 -15.54
N ARG A 98 3.45 11.88 -14.85
CA ARG A 98 2.19 11.31 -14.38
C ARG A 98 1.72 11.76 -13.00
N LEU A 99 2.65 11.89 -12.04
CA LEU A 99 2.37 12.08 -10.62
C LEU A 99 2.79 13.47 -10.11
N GLY A 100 2.84 14.46 -10.99
CA GLY A 100 3.24 15.81 -10.63
C GLY A 100 2.28 16.42 -9.59
N THR A 101 2.84 17.10 -8.60
CA THR A 101 2.07 17.78 -7.55
C THR A 101 2.76 19.06 -7.11
N LYS A 102 1.94 20.07 -6.78
CA LYS A 102 2.40 21.35 -6.21
C LYS A 102 2.38 21.36 -4.68
N ASN A 103 1.69 20.41 -4.06
CA ASN A 103 1.59 20.26 -2.62
C ASN A 103 1.26 18.78 -2.30
N ILE A 104 2.30 18.01 -1.99
CA ILE A 104 2.22 16.57 -1.73
C ILE A 104 1.27 16.31 -0.56
N LEU A 105 1.42 17.02 0.56
CA LEU A 105 0.62 16.76 1.77
C LEU A 105 -0.88 16.98 1.50
N ARG A 106 -1.23 18.10 0.86
CA ARG A 106 -2.63 18.38 0.51
C ARG A 106 -3.20 17.35 -0.46
N ASP A 107 -2.40 16.92 -1.44
CA ASP A 107 -2.85 15.92 -2.41
C ASP A 107 -2.96 14.53 -1.77
N LEU A 108 -2.07 14.17 -0.84
CA LEU A 108 -2.12 12.95 -0.02
C LEU A 108 -3.43 12.89 0.77
N GLU A 109 -3.70 13.89 1.61
CA GLU A 109 -4.90 13.99 2.44
C GLU A 109 -6.16 13.87 1.57
N ARG A 110 -6.23 14.65 0.49
CA ARG A 110 -7.36 14.60 -0.46
C ARG A 110 -7.51 13.21 -1.08
N ASN A 111 -6.41 12.55 -1.46
CA ASN A 111 -6.48 11.23 -2.08
C ASN A 111 -6.93 10.16 -1.06
N LEU A 112 -6.49 10.23 0.19
CA LEU A 112 -6.93 9.33 1.26
C LEU A 112 -8.41 9.52 1.60
N ALA A 113 -8.88 10.77 1.73
CA ALA A 113 -10.28 11.10 1.98
C ALA A 113 -11.20 10.61 0.86
N LYS A 114 -10.80 10.73 -0.41
CA LYS A 114 -11.54 10.19 -1.56
C LYS A 114 -11.78 8.68 -1.50
N HIS A 115 -10.96 7.94 -0.77
CA HIS A 115 -11.11 6.48 -0.58
C HIS A 115 -11.67 6.12 0.80
N GLY A 116 -12.12 7.10 1.58
CA GLY A 116 -12.68 6.90 2.92
C GLY A 116 -11.67 6.39 3.94
N ILE A 117 -10.39 6.73 3.78
CA ILE A 117 -9.33 6.31 4.72
C ILE A 117 -9.12 7.33 5.84
N CYS A 118 -9.27 8.62 5.54
CA CYS A 118 -9.17 9.72 6.50
C CYS A 118 -10.38 10.65 6.33
N GLU A 119 -10.81 11.30 7.41
CA GLU A 119 -11.85 12.34 7.40
C GLU A 119 -11.29 13.70 6.96
#